data_AF-A0A9P5GIB3-F1
#
_entry.id   AF-A0A9P5GIB3-F1
#
_cell.length_a   1.000
_cell.length_b   1.000
_cell.length_c   1.000
_cell.angle_alpha   90.00
_cell.angle_beta   90.00
_cell.angle_gamma   90.00
#
_symmetry.space_group_name_H-M   'P 1'
#
loop_
_entity.id
_entity.type
_entity.pdbx_description
1 polymer ?
#
loop_
_entity_poly.entity_id
_entity_poly.type
_entity_poly.pdbx_seq_one_letter_code
_entity_poly.pdbx_strand_id
1 'polypeptide(L)'
;MFLEIHLKAKQHDDRQAQVARIESFDDAAQSWETWKEQERANRTTHAWLILDHEICLFQDAPSISFFPSASLNIPIPSMDAAWRAQSAKHWIEQMPLPSGQVTIPPSLSEWIVWFSETTYFSATVHISPITLRLLLCHLQDQVFQLRSTMSTVAGRGSTPKGPQHMSIVLLSVQVQTVQELLHKWYELAKIQPNETATLATASNMIIYHLIMLNVIVSFPEIELLARSSRNTEGASKKPLHTKHAYHLENPRQTYFHCGQVLRHIRSVPERARPPWWAGAVYRVALITWANGIVCADGDGAQNRRNVDTQTTVALDILTPDHASIVSYLNNESVVPVYAGLNGAKVPLDNSVGILQHFTHFLHTDIKTKFTCGVQRKLLTMARRWEGGTTQNLSFTV
;
A
#
# COMPACT_ATOMS: atom_id res chain seq x y z
N MET A 1 4.45 -19.85 -7.45
CA MET A 1 4.02 -21.14 -8.03
C MET A 1 3.15 -21.00 -9.30
N PHE A 2 1.96 -20.37 -9.26
CA PHE A 2 1.11 -20.28 -10.47
C PHE A 2 1.69 -19.40 -11.59
N LEU A 3 2.29 -18.24 -11.25
CA LEU A 3 3.01 -17.40 -12.22
C LEU A 3 4.16 -18.19 -12.87
N GLU A 4 4.90 -18.97 -12.09
CA GLU A 4 6.01 -19.78 -12.58
C GLU A 4 5.55 -20.91 -13.51
N ILE A 5 4.45 -21.59 -13.17
CA ILE A 5 3.82 -22.59 -14.05
C ILE A 5 3.39 -21.92 -15.36
N HIS A 6 2.81 -20.72 -15.31
CA HIS A 6 2.42 -19.97 -16.50
C HIS A 6 3.63 -19.59 -17.36
N LEU A 7 4.68 -19.04 -16.74
CA LEU A 7 5.92 -18.65 -17.42
C LEU A 7 6.66 -19.86 -18.01
N LYS A 8 6.62 -21.03 -17.35
CA LYS A 8 7.20 -22.27 -17.88
C LYS A 8 6.36 -22.90 -18.99
N ALA A 9 5.04 -22.72 -18.93
CA ALA A 9 4.10 -23.29 -19.91
C ALA A 9 3.97 -22.46 -21.18
N LYS A 10 4.21 -21.14 -21.11
CA LYS A 10 4.17 -20.23 -22.26
C LYS A 10 5.58 -19.76 -22.64
N GLN A 11 5.98 -19.99 -23.88
CA GLN A 11 7.13 -19.31 -24.47
C GLN A 11 6.80 -17.82 -24.58
N HIS A 12 7.22 -17.05 -23.59
CA HIS A 12 7.07 -15.60 -23.63
C HIS A 12 8.20 -15.01 -24.46
N ASP A 13 7.82 -14.46 -25.60
CA ASP A 13 8.72 -13.69 -26.45
C ASP A 13 9.01 -12.33 -25.82
N ASP A 14 10.23 -11.83 -25.98
CA ASP A 14 10.55 -10.44 -25.67
C ASP A 14 9.85 -9.46 -26.64
N ARG A 15 9.95 -8.16 -26.34
CA ARG A 15 9.31 -7.11 -27.14
C ARG A 15 9.68 -7.17 -28.62
N GLN A 16 10.95 -7.42 -28.96
CA GLN A 16 11.42 -7.41 -30.35
C GLN A 16 10.91 -8.65 -31.10
N ALA A 17 10.96 -9.81 -30.46
CA ALA A 17 10.43 -11.06 -31.01
C ALA A 17 8.91 -10.99 -31.21
N GLN A 18 8.17 -10.33 -30.32
CA GLN A 18 6.73 -10.11 -30.50
C GLN A 18 6.44 -9.22 -31.72
N VAL A 19 7.14 -8.08 -31.87
CA VAL A 19 6.99 -7.20 -33.04
C VAL A 19 7.30 -7.96 -34.33
N ALA A 20 8.45 -8.64 -34.40
CA ALA A 20 8.87 -9.38 -35.59
C ALA A 20 7.86 -10.45 -36.01
N ARG A 21 7.20 -11.12 -35.05
CA ARG A 21 6.15 -12.09 -35.36
C ARG A 21 4.90 -11.43 -35.94
N ILE A 22 4.47 -10.29 -35.41
CA ILE A 22 3.28 -9.58 -35.91
C ILE A 22 3.52 -9.04 -37.32
N GLU A 23 4.72 -8.49 -37.56
CA GLU A 23 5.14 -7.93 -38.85
C GLU A 23 5.50 -9.00 -39.90
N SER A 24 5.62 -10.27 -39.49
CA SER A 24 5.89 -11.38 -40.44
C SER A 24 4.69 -11.76 -41.33
N PHE A 25 3.50 -11.22 -41.02
CA PHE A 25 2.28 -11.47 -41.78
C PHE A 25 1.95 -10.25 -42.64
N ASP A 26 1.66 -10.49 -43.93
CA ASP A 26 1.15 -9.46 -44.85
C ASP A 26 -0.35 -9.16 -44.62
N ASP A 27 -1.07 -10.08 -43.97
CA ASP A 27 -2.50 -9.94 -43.67
C ASP A 27 -2.73 -9.33 -42.28
N ALA A 28 -3.32 -8.13 -42.25
CA ALA A 28 -3.66 -7.41 -41.02
C ALA A 28 -4.57 -8.22 -40.08
N ALA A 29 -5.44 -9.11 -40.61
CA ALA A 29 -6.28 -9.96 -39.78
C ALA A 29 -5.44 -10.99 -39.01
N GLN A 30 -4.44 -11.61 -39.65
CA GLN A 30 -3.53 -12.56 -39.03
C GLN A 30 -2.59 -11.88 -38.01
N SER A 31 -2.06 -10.70 -38.36
CA SER A 31 -1.28 -9.87 -37.42
C SER A 31 -2.08 -9.53 -36.17
N TRP A 32 -3.35 -9.15 -36.33
CA TRP A 32 -4.23 -8.82 -35.21
C TRP A 32 -4.56 -10.02 -34.32
N GLU A 33 -4.86 -11.19 -34.89
CA GLU A 33 -5.12 -12.41 -34.10
C GLU A 33 -3.87 -12.85 -33.32
N THR A 34 -2.70 -12.77 -33.96
CA THR A 34 -1.42 -13.12 -33.32
C THR A 34 -1.09 -12.15 -32.19
N TRP A 35 -1.26 -10.84 -32.43
CA TRP A 35 -1.12 -9.83 -31.39
C TRP A 35 -2.09 -10.08 -30.23
N LYS A 36 -3.35 -10.44 -30.49
CA LYS A 36 -4.34 -10.72 -29.43
C LYS A 36 -3.92 -11.90 -28.56
N GLU A 37 -3.37 -12.98 -29.12
CA GLU A 37 -2.93 -14.10 -28.29
C GLU A 37 -1.69 -13.75 -27.47
N GLN A 38 -0.74 -12.98 -28.02
CA GLN A 38 0.40 -12.45 -27.28
C GLN A 38 -0.04 -11.51 -26.15
N GLU A 39 -0.91 -10.54 -26.46
CA GLU A 39 -1.44 -9.58 -25.49
C GLU A 39 -2.26 -10.28 -24.40
N ARG A 40 -3.01 -11.34 -24.73
CA ARG A 40 -3.69 -12.19 -23.72
C ARG A 40 -2.68 -12.80 -22.76
N ALA A 41 -1.57 -13.35 -23.27
CA ALA A 41 -0.53 -13.92 -22.44
C ALA A 41 0.12 -12.83 -21.56
N ASN A 42 0.52 -11.69 -22.14
CA ASN A 42 1.11 -10.57 -21.41
C ASN A 42 0.19 -10.08 -20.28
N ARG A 43 -1.09 -9.85 -20.56
CA ARG A 43 -2.11 -9.46 -19.56
C ARG A 43 -2.26 -10.49 -18.45
N THR A 44 -2.31 -11.76 -18.80
CA THR A 44 -2.47 -12.85 -17.83
C THR A 44 -1.28 -12.93 -16.89
N THR A 45 -0.05 -12.86 -17.41
CA THR A 45 1.18 -12.86 -16.61
C THR A 45 1.21 -11.69 -15.62
N HIS A 46 0.93 -10.48 -16.09
CA HIS A 46 0.95 -9.29 -15.23
C HIS A 46 -0.20 -9.29 -14.22
N ALA A 47 -1.38 -9.82 -14.56
CA ALA A 47 -2.48 -10.00 -13.62
C ALA A 47 -2.11 -10.96 -12.48
N TRP A 48 -1.44 -12.07 -12.79
CA TRP A 48 -0.93 -13.00 -11.78
C TRP A 48 0.14 -12.36 -10.89
N LEU A 49 1.06 -11.59 -11.47
CA LEU A 49 2.05 -10.85 -10.71
C LEU A 49 1.39 -9.89 -9.71
N ILE A 50 0.40 -9.12 -10.15
CA ILE A 50 -0.33 -8.17 -9.29
C ILE A 50 -1.06 -8.91 -8.17
N LEU A 51 -1.77 -9.98 -8.49
CA LEU A 51 -2.50 -10.77 -7.51
C LEU A 51 -1.57 -11.36 -6.45
N ASP A 52 -0.41 -11.90 -6.86
CA ASP A 52 0.61 -12.44 -5.96
C ASP A 52 1.10 -11.37 -4.98
N HIS A 53 1.45 -10.18 -5.49
CA HIS A 53 1.91 -9.08 -4.65
C HIS A 53 0.82 -8.56 -3.71
N GLU A 54 -0.44 -8.47 -4.15
CA GLU A 54 -1.56 -8.10 -3.29
C GLU A 54 -1.72 -9.10 -2.13
N ILE A 55 -1.66 -10.40 -2.40
CA ILE A 55 -1.73 -11.45 -1.36
C ILE A 55 -0.57 -11.29 -0.37
N CYS A 56 0.66 -11.19 -0.88
CA CYS A 56 1.87 -11.04 -0.07
C CYS A 56 1.85 -9.77 0.79
N LEU A 57 1.30 -8.66 0.28
CA LEU A 57 1.18 -7.41 1.01
C LEU A 57 0.34 -7.54 2.28
N PHE A 58 -0.73 -8.33 2.22
CA PHE A 58 -1.64 -8.56 3.35
C PHE A 58 -1.19 -9.71 4.26
N GLN A 59 -0.33 -10.59 3.77
CA GLN A 59 0.26 -11.68 4.55
C GLN A 59 1.59 -11.29 5.22
N ASP A 60 2.13 -10.10 4.93
CA ASP A 60 3.48 -9.70 5.34
C ASP A 60 4.54 -10.75 4.95
N ALA A 61 4.36 -11.36 3.77
CA ALA A 61 5.19 -12.44 3.25
C ALA A 61 5.98 -11.97 2.02
N PRO A 62 7.12 -12.60 1.68
CA PRO A 62 7.76 -12.36 0.39
C PRO A 62 6.83 -12.79 -0.74
N SER A 63 7.03 -12.19 -1.92
CA SER A 63 6.39 -12.65 -3.16
C SER A 63 6.55 -14.16 -3.33
N ILE A 64 5.46 -14.89 -3.64
CA ILE A 64 5.48 -16.35 -3.81
C ILE A 64 6.15 -16.70 -5.15
N SER A 65 6.28 -15.71 -6.04
CA SER A 65 7.03 -15.81 -7.28
C SER A 65 8.53 -15.72 -6.99
N PHE A 66 9.26 -16.80 -7.25
CA PHE A 66 10.73 -16.81 -7.18
C PHE A 66 11.42 -15.94 -8.25
N PHE A 67 10.65 -15.39 -9.20
CA PHE A 67 11.14 -14.48 -10.22
C PHE A 67 11.10 -13.04 -9.70
N PRO A 68 12.25 -12.35 -9.63
CA PRO A 68 12.27 -10.92 -9.36
C PRO A 68 11.43 -10.18 -10.40
N SER A 69 10.62 -9.23 -9.94
CA SER A 69 9.84 -8.33 -10.82
C SER A 69 10.72 -7.65 -11.89
N ALA A 70 11.98 -7.37 -11.56
CA ALA A 70 12.98 -6.78 -12.45
C ALA A 70 13.49 -7.73 -13.57
N SER A 71 13.25 -9.04 -13.46
CA SER A 71 13.67 -10.03 -14.48
C SER A 71 12.57 -10.31 -15.51
N LEU A 72 11.42 -9.66 -15.40
CA LEU A 72 10.30 -9.84 -16.32
C LEU A 72 10.46 -8.98 -17.56
N ASN A 73 11.10 -9.53 -18.60
CA ASN A 73 11.29 -8.88 -19.91
C ASN A 73 10.05 -8.98 -20.83
N ILE A 74 8.89 -9.26 -20.25
CA ILE A 74 7.62 -9.36 -20.96
C ILE A 74 7.05 -7.95 -21.09
N PRO A 75 6.61 -7.53 -22.29
CA PRO A 75 5.92 -6.26 -22.48
C PRO A 75 4.76 -6.09 -21.48
N ILE A 76 4.64 -4.89 -20.91
CA ILE A 76 3.45 -4.58 -20.10
C ILE A 76 2.19 -4.64 -20.98
N PRO A 77 0.99 -4.75 -20.39
CA PRO A 77 -0.24 -4.69 -21.17
C PRO A 77 -0.37 -3.41 -21.99
N SER A 78 -0.79 -3.56 -23.24
CA SER A 78 -1.08 -2.46 -24.16
C SER A 78 -2.33 -1.67 -23.72
N MET A 79 -2.64 -0.58 -24.42
CA MET A 79 -3.86 0.20 -24.14
C MET A 79 -5.13 -0.64 -24.32
N ASP A 80 -6.07 -0.47 -23.39
CA ASP A 80 -7.34 -1.20 -23.39
C ASP A 80 -8.19 -0.98 -24.64
N ALA A 81 -8.06 0.18 -25.30
CA ALA A 81 -8.77 0.49 -26.53
C ALA A 81 -8.34 -0.42 -27.69
N ALA A 82 -7.04 -0.70 -27.81
CA ALA A 82 -6.52 -1.64 -28.80
C ALA A 82 -6.94 -3.09 -28.48
N TRP A 83 -6.98 -3.46 -27.19
CA TRP A 83 -7.42 -4.79 -26.75
C TRP A 83 -8.92 -5.04 -27.03
N ARG A 84 -9.74 -4.00 -26.86
CA ARG A 84 -11.20 -4.05 -27.09
C ARG A 84 -11.62 -3.79 -28.53
N ALA A 85 -10.67 -3.60 -29.45
CA ALA A 85 -10.97 -3.42 -30.86
C ALA A 85 -11.80 -4.59 -31.40
N GLN A 86 -12.80 -4.31 -32.24
CA GLN A 86 -13.69 -5.33 -32.81
C GLN A 86 -13.24 -5.86 -34.17
N SER A 87 -12.23 -5.22 -34.78
CA SER A 87 -11.68 -5.61 -36.07
C SER A 87 -10.21 -5.23 -36.17
N ALA A 88 -9.47 -5.87 -37.09
CA ALA A 88 -8.08 -5.53 -37.37
C ALA A 88 -7.91 -4.05 -37.78
N LYS A 89 -8.88 -3.51 -38.54
CA LYS A 89 -8.89 -2.09 -38.92
C LYS A 89 -8.97 -1.17 -37.69
N HIS A 90 -9.93 -1.42 -36.80
CA HIS A 90 -10.09 -0.63 -35.58
C HIS A 90 -8.89 -0.81 -34.65
N TRP A 91 -8.26 -1.99 -34.64
CA TRP A 91 -7.05 -2.23 -33.86
C TRP A 91 -5.89 -1.36 -34.32
N ILE A 92 -5.65 -1.28 -35.64
CA ILE A 92 -4.62 -0.39 -36.22
C ILE A 92 -4.88 1.07 -35.85
N GLU A 93 -6.14 1.54 -35.97
CA GLU A 93 -6.52 2.91 -35.61
C GLU A 93 -6.23 3.27 -34.14
N GLN A 94 -6.26 2.28 -33.24
CA GLN A 94 -6.01 2.45 -31.81
C GLN A 94 -4.54 2.23 -31.40
N MET A 95 -3.71 1.72 -32.31
CA MET A 95 -2.29 1.54 -32.04
C MET A 95 -1.55 2.85 -32.27
N PRO A 96 -0.66 3.28 -31.35
CA PRO A 96 0.26 4.35 -31.64
C PRO A 96 1.15 3.91 -32.79
N LEU A 97 1.06 4.58 -33.95
CA LEU A 97 1.91 4.34 -35.11
C LEU A 97 2.78 5.58 -35.35
N PRO A 98 3.87 5.80 -34.58
CA PRO A 98 4.77 6.92 -34.84
C PRO A 98 5.41 6.87 -36.24
N SER A 99 5.44 5.67 -36.87
CA SER A 99 6.11 5.41 -38.14
C SER A 99 5.40 4.36 -39.02
N GLY A 100 4.11 4.08 -38.77
CA GLY A 100 3.39 3.00 -39.46
C GLY A 100 3.69 1.57 -38.95
N GLN A 101 4.48 1.42 -37.88
CA GLN A 101 4.79 0.14 -37.23
C GLN A 101 3.94 -0.09 -35.96
N VAL A 102 3.69 -1.37 -35.65
CA VAL A 102 2.98 -1.77 -34.44
C VAL A 102 3.84 -1.49 -33.21
N THR A 103 3.40 -0.55 -32.36
CA THR A 103 4.14 -0.21 -31.14
C THR A 103 3.72 -1.11 -29.98
N ILE A 104 4.55 -2.10 -29.65
CA ILE A 104 4.42 -2.88 -28.42
C ILE A 104 5.04 -2.09 -27.26
N PRO A 105 4.36 -1.98 -26.10
CA PRO A 105 4.86 -1.21 -24.97
C PRO A 105 6.13 -1.83 -24.36
N PRO A 106 6.93 -1.03 -23.63
CA PRO A 106 8.12 -1.51 -22.94
C PRO A 106 7.80 -2.55 -21.86
N SER A 107 8.75 -3.43 -21.56
CA SER A 107 8.66 -4.40 -20.47
C SER A 107 8.74 -3.74 -19.09
N LEU A 108 8.35 -4.48 -18.05
CA LEU A 108 8.46 -3.99 -16.67
C LEU A 108 9.92 -3.70 -16.28
N SER A 109 10.88 -4.51 -16.76
CA SER A 109 12.30 -4.29 -16.52
C SER A 109 12.80 -2.97 -17.11
N GLU A 110 12.42 -2.66 -18.36
CA GLU A 110 12.71 -1.36 -19.00
C GLU A 110 12.11 -0.20 -18.19
N TRP A 111 10.86 -0.34 -17.75
CA TRP A 111 10.21 0.67 -16.90
C TRP A 111 10.89 0.86 -15.55
N ILE A 112 11.37 -0.21 -14.91
CA ILE A 112 12.10 -0.13 -13.64
C ILE A 112 13.42 0.63 -13.82
N VAL A 113 14.16 0.35 -14.89
CA VAL A 113 15.41 1.06 -15.22
C VAL A 113 15.12 2.54 -15.42
N TRP A 114 14.17 2.90 -16.28
CA TRP A 114 13.81 4.30 -16.50
C TRP A 114 13.30 4.98 -15.24
N PHE A 115 12.46 4.29 -14.46
CA PHE A 115 11.96 4.79 -13.19
C PHE A 115 13.07 4.98 -12.16
N SER A 116 14.16 4.22 -12.22
CA SER A 116 15.29 4.37 -11.30
C SER A 116 16.20 5.52 -11.72
N GLU A 117 16.51 5.61 -13.02
CA GLU A 117 17.51 6.54 -13.56
C GLU A 117 16.97 7.95 -13.84
N THR A 118 15.71 8.06 -14.24
CA THR A 118 15.16 9.30 -14.78
C THR A 118 14.66 10.21 -13.66
N THR A 119 15.27 11.35 -13.39
CA THR A 119 14.79 12.30 -12.38
C THR A 119 13.48 13.00 -12.76
N TYR A 120 13.17 13.10 -14.06
CA TYR A 120 11.98 13.79 -14.56
C TYR A 120 11.25 12.97 -15.62
N PHE A 121 10.03 12.54 -15.30
CA PHE A 121 9.09 12.16 -16.34
C PHE A 121 8.48 13.45 -16.89
N SER A 122 8.59 13.68 -18.20
CA SER A 122 7.90 14.81 -18.84
C SER A 122 6.40 14.69 -18.56
N ALA A 123 5.72 15.83 -18.37
CA ALA A 123 4.26 15.90 -18.24
C ALA A 123 3.52 15.29 -19.46
N THR A 124 4.24 15.02 -20.55
CA THR A 124 3.75 14.37 -21.77
C THR A 124 3.81 12.84 -21.74
N VAL A 125 4.48 12.21 -20.76
CA VAL A 125 4.54 10.75 -20.64
C VAL A 125 3.26 10.26 -19.98
N HIS A 126 2.33 9.74 -20.78
CA HIS A 126 1.11 9.12 -20.27
C HIS A 126 1.44 7.74 -19.68
N ILE A 127 1.52 7.65 -18.36
CA ILE A 127 1.78 6.41 -17.63
C ILE A 127 0.44 5.77 -17.25
N SER A 128 0.17 4.58 -17.78
CA SER A 128 -1.09 3.89 -17.49
C SER A 128 -1.21 3.48 -16.00
N PRO A 129 -2.44 3.38 -15.45
CA PRO A 129 -2.65 2.89 -14.09
C PRO A 129 -2.08 1.48 -13.85
N ILE A 130 -2.03 0.63 -14.88
CA ILE A 130 -1.45 -0.71 -14.78
C ILE A 130 0.08 -0.64 -14.66
N THR A 131 0.74 0.25 -15.42
CA THR A 131 2.18 0.49 -15.29
C THR A 131 2.52 0.96 -13.87
N LEU A 132 1.77 1.94 -13.35
CA LEU A 132 1.93 2.41 -11.98
C LEU A 132 1.74 1.28 -10.95
N ARG A 133 0.75 0.41 -11.16
CA ARG A 133 0.55 -0.76 -10.29
C ARG A 133 1.75 -1.71 -10.31
N LEU A 134 2.31 -1.98 -11.48
CA LEU A 134 3.46 -2.88 -11.61
C LEU A 134 4.72 -2.30 -10.96
N LEU A 135 4.93 -0.99 -11.04
CA LEU A 135 6.00 -0.32 -10.30
C LEU A 135 5.80 -0.43 -8.78
N LEU A 136 4.56 -0.39 -8.27
CA LEU A 136 4.30 -0.66 -6.85
C LEU A 136 4.67 -2.09 -6.46
N CYS A 137 4.46 -3.09 -7.32
CA CYS A 137 4.91 -4.46 -7.05
C CYS A 137 6.43 -4.49 -6.83
N HIS A 138 7.19 -3.82 -7.69
CA HIS A 138 8.65 -3.71 -7.53
C HIS A 138 9.04 -2.99 -6.23
N LEU A 139 8.39 -1.87 -5.90
CA LEU A 139 8.67 -1.13 -4.67
C LEU A 139 8.31 -1.94 -3.41
N GLN A 140 7.26 -2.75 -3.47
CA GLN A 140 6.90 -3.67 -2.40
C GLN A 140 8.00 -4.72 -2.16
N ASP A 141 8.58 -5.29 -3.23
CA ASP A 141 9.73 -6.20 -3.12
C ASP A 141 10.90 -5.52 -2.42
N GLN A 142 11.24 -4.29 -2.82
CA GLN A 142 12.31 -3.51 -2.19
C GLN A 142 12.06 -3.27 -0.69
N VAL A 143 10.84 -2.88 -0.32
CA VAL A 143 10.45 -2.69 1.08
C VAL A 143 10.53 -4.01 1.86
N PHE A 144 10.11 -5.13 1.27
CA PHE A 144 10.21 -6.43 1.92
C PHE A 144 11.68 -6.81 2.18
N GLN A 145 12.56 -6.64 1.20
CA GLN A 145 14.00 -6.93 1.36
C GLN A 145 14.65 -6.03 2.41
N LEU A 146 14.28 -4.75 2.44
CA LEU A 146 14.71 -3.82 3.46
C LEU A 146 14.32 -4.31 4.87
N ARG A 147 13.05 -4.67 5.07
CA ARG A 147 12.55 -5.18 6.36
C ARG A 147 13.19 -6.50 6.77
N SER A 148 13.40 -7.41 5.83
CA SER A 148 14.11 -8.67 6.07
C SER A 148 15.53 -8.39 6.58
N THR A 149 16.24 -7.47 5.93
CA THR A 149 17.59 -7.06 6.33
C THR A 149 17.59 -6.42 7.72
N MET A 150 16.66 -5.50 8.00
CA MET A 150 16.50 -4.90 9.34
C MET A 150 16.29 -5.95 10.44
N SER A 151 15.42 -6.94 10.20
CA SER A 151 15.16 -8.01 11.17
C SER A 151 16.41 -8.85 11.45
N THR A 152 17.21 -9.17 10.42
CA THR A 152 18.45 -9.94 10.61
C THR A 152 19.52 -9.18 11.40
N VAL A 153 19.59 -7.85 11.21
CA VAL A 153 20.52 -6.98 11.96
C VAL A 153 20.07 -6.84 13.42
N ALA A 154 18.78 -6.64 13.67
CA ALA A 154 18.22 -6.55 15.03
C ALA A 154 18.34 -7.85 15.84
N GLY A 155 18.28 -9.02 15.18
CA GLY A 155 18.41 -10.33 15.83
C GLY A 155 19.82 -10.68 16.34
N ARG A 156 20.86 -9.93 15.95
CA ARG A 156 22.24 -10.12 16.44
C ARG A 156 22.47 -9.31 17.72
N GLY A 157 22.07 -9.87 18.85
CA GLY A 157 22.19 -9.23 20.17
C GLY A 157 23.59 -8.69 20.51
N SER A 158 23.58 -7.49 21.12
CA SER A 158 24.53 -6.99 22.13
C SER A 158 26.04 -7.03 21.81
N THR A 159 26.53 -5.97 21.16
CA THR A 159 27.57 -5.02 21.64
C THR A 159 27.95 -4.14 20.44
N PRO A 160 27.83 -2.81 20.51
CA PRO A 160 28.16 -1.93 19.39
C PRO A 160 29.67 -1.91 19.19
N LYS A 161 30.18 -2.90 18.46
CA LYS A 161 31.51 -2.83 17.82
C LYS A 161 31.31 -2.19 16.45
N GLY A 162 32.30 -1.40 16.00
CA GLY A 162 32.32 -0.64 14.73
C GLY A 162 31.54 -1.22 13.52
N PRO A 163 31.57 -2.54 13.21
CA PRO A 163 30.77 -3.13 12.13
C PRO A 163 29.24 -2.97 12.24
N GLN A 164 28.67 -2.83 13.45
CA GLN A 164 27.23 -2.60 13.62
C GLN A 164 26.81 -1.17 13.20
N HIS A 165 27.66 -0.17 13.44
CA HIS A 165 27.38 1.21 13.07
C HIS A 165 27.34 1.40 11.54
N MET A 166 28.29 0.81 10.80
CA MET A 166 28.25 0.86 9.33
C MET A 166 27.00 0.17 8.76
N SER A 167 26.56 -0.93 9.37
CA SER A 167 25.34 -1.65 8.95
C SER A 167 24.08 -0.79 9.14
N ILE A 168 23.99 -0.04 10.25
CA ILE A 168 22.90 0.90 10.52
C ILE A 168 22.91 2.07 9.54
N VAL A 169 24.09 2.64 9.24
CA VAL A 169 24.22 3.72 8.26
C VAL A 169 23.79 3.26 6.87
N LEU A 170 24.25 2.08 6.41
CA LEU A 170 23.84 1.52 5.13
C LEU A 170 22.34 1.25 5.07
N LEU A 171 21.76 0.69 6.13
CA LEU A 171 20.30 0.51 6.23
C LEU A 171 19.54 1.84 6.16
N SER A 172 20.05 2.89 6.81
CA SER A 172 19.44 4.22 6.78
C SER A 172 19.43 4.81 5.37
N VAL A 173 20.53 4.63 4.62
CA VAL A 173 20.61 5.02 3.21
C VAL A 173 19.60 4.24 2.37
N GLN A 174 19.48 2.92 2.58
CA GLN A 174 18.49 2.09 1.87
C GLN A 174 17.04 2.50 2.17
N VAL A 175 16.73 2.82 3.44
CA VAL A 175 15.41 3.38 3.82
C VAL A 175 15.13 4.64 3.03
N GLN A 176 16.08 5.59 3.03
CA GLN A 176 15.93 6.86 2.33
C GLN A 176 15.71 6.65 0.83
N THR A 177 16.52 5.81 0.18
CA THR A 177 16.37 5.50 -1.25
C THR A 177 14.99 4.92 -1.57
N VAL A 178 14.50 3.96 -0.77
CA VAL A 178 13.16 3.37 -0.98
C VAL A 178 12.06 4.40 -0.76
N GLN A 179 12.20 5.29 0.23
CA GLN A 179 11.26 6.39 0.48
C GLN A 179 11.25 7.41 -0.66
N GLU A 180 12.41 7.76 -1.22
CA GLU A 180 12.54 8.66 -2.36
C GLU A 180 11.87 8.07 -3.60
N LEU A 181 12.07 6.78 -3.88
CA LEU A 181 11.38 6.09 -4.98
C LEU A 181 9.87 6.02 -4.75
N LEU A 182 9.41 5.75 -3.54
CA LEU A 182 7.98 5.77 -3.20
C LEU A 182 7.39 7.18 -3.38
N HIS A 183 8.09 8.22 -2.96
CA HIS A 183 7.66 9.61 -3.15
C HIS A 183 7.59 9.97 -4.64
N LYS A 184 8.62 9.59 -5.41
CA LYS A 184 8.63 9.75 -6.86
C LYS A 184 7.44 9.07 -7.53
N TRP A 185 7.13 7.83 -7.14
CA TRP A 185 5.95 7.12 -7.64
C TRP A 185 4.66 7.90 -7.35
N TYR A 186 4.52 8.45 -6.15
CA TYR A 186 3.34 9.21 -5.74
C TYR A 186 3.15 10.48 -6.58
N GLU A 187 4.24 11.23 -6.84
CA GLU A 187 4.18 12.41 -7.71
C GLU A 187 3.78 12.05 -9.14
N LEU A 188 4.27 10.92 -9.69
CA LEU A 188 3.82 10.44 -11.01
C LEU A 188 2.34 10.06 -11.04
N ALA A 189 1.84 9.46 -9.96
CA ALA A 189 0.44 9.07 -9.84
C ALA A 189 -0.49 10.29 -9.70
N LYS A 190 -0.01 11.40 -9.10
CA LYS A 190 -0.76 12.66 -8.95
C LYS A 190 -0.97 13.42 -10.26
N ILE A 191 0.01 13.37 -11.17
CA ILE A 191 -0.01 14.14 -12.43
C ILE A 191 -0.98 13.53 -13.46
N GLN A 192 -1.52 12.33 -13.21
CA GLN A 192 -2.46 11.68 -14.11
C GLN A 192 -3.75 12.52 -14.25
N PRO A 193 -4.24 12.75 -15.48
CA PRO A 193 -5.40 13.61 -15.72
C PRO A 193 -6.65 13.08 -14.97
N ASN A 194 -7.42 13.98 -14.34
CA ASN A 194 -8.57 13.64 -13.49
C ASN A 194 -9.65 12.78 -14.18
N GLU A 195 -9.75 12.83 -15.51
CA GLU A 195 -10.65 11.96 -16.30
C GLU A 195 -10.30 10.47 -16.18
N THR A 196 -9.09 10.14 -15.68
CA THR A 196 -8.59 8.77 -15.45
C THR A 196 -8.74 8.30 -13.99
N ALA A 197 -9.55 8.99 -13.17
CA ALA A 197 -9.89 8.57 -11.81
C ALA A 197 -10.72 7.27 -11.83
N THR A 198 -10.02 6.16 -12.06
CA THR A 198 -10.57 4.81 -12.16
C THR A 198 -10.44 4.08 -10.82
N LEU A 199 -11.17 2.98 -10.68
CA LEU A 199 -10.97 2.03 -9.59
C LEU A 199 -9.49 1.58 -9.47
N ALA A 200 -8.79 1.44 -10.59
CA ALA A 200 -7.37 1.09 -10.61
C ALA A 200 -6.53 2.16 -9.93
N THR A 201 -6.74 3.44 -10.26
CA THR A 201 -6.02 4.58 -9.65
C THR A 201 -6.26 4.66 -8.14
N ALA A 202 -7.51 4.54 -7.69
CA ALA A 202 -7.83 4.54 -6.26
C ALA A 202 -7.19 3.34 -5.53
N SER A 203 -7.22 2.16 -6.15
CA SER A 203 -6.59 0.96 -5.60
C SER A 203 -5.07 1.11 -5.53
N ASN A 204 -4.43 1.71 -6.54
CA ASN A 204 -2.99 1.99 -6.53
C ASN A 204 -2.63 2.90 -5.35
N MET A 205 -3.40 3.95 -5.08
CA MET A 205 -3.16 4.85 -3.96
C MET A 205 -3.32 4.16 -2.60
N ILE A 206 -4.30 3.26 -2.46
CA ILE A 206 -4.44 2.45 -1.24
C ILE A 206 -3.20 1.57 -1.05
N ILE A 207 -2.78 0.85 -2.08
CA ILE A 207 -1.59 -0.03 -2.02
C ILE A 207 -0.34 0.77 -1.72
N TYR A 208 -0.15 1.94 -2.35
CA TYR A 208 0.94 2.86 -2.06
C TYR A 208 1.02 3.22 -0.56
N HIS A 209 -0.08 3.65 0.04
CA HIS A 209 -0.07 3.99 1.46
C HIS A 209 0.16 2.78 2.37
N LEU A 210 -0.31 1.59 1.99
CA LEU A 210 0.01 0.35 2.71
C LEU A 210 1.50 -0.02 2.59
N ILE A 211 2.13 0.20 1.44
CA ILE A 211 3.58 -0.01 1.26
C ILE A 211 4.37 1.03 2.06
N MET A 212 3.96 2.30 2.06
CA MET A 212 4.55 3.34 2.92
C MET A 212 4.47 2.96 4.40
N LEU A 213 3.32 2.45 4.85
CA LEU A 213 3.17 1.93 6.21
C LEU A 213 4.16 0.80 6.50
N ASN A 214 4.42 -0.10 5.56
CA ASN A 214 5.43 -1.15 5.75
C ASN A 214 6.85 -0.62 5.92
N VAL A 215 7.16 0.56 5.41
CA VAL A 215 8.47 1.20 5.63
C VAL A 215 8.59 1.70 7.08
N ILE A 216 7.51 2.23 7.65
CA ILE A 216 7.53 2.96 8.92
C ILE A 216 6.86 2.21 10.08
N VAL A 217 6.33 1.01 9.87
CA VAL A 217 5.78 0.16 10.94
C VAL A 217 6.00 -1.31 10.65
N SER A 218 6.04 -2.11 11.72
CA SER A 218 6.04 -3.57 11.62
C SER A 218 4.67 -4.14 11.95
N PHE A 219 3.89 -4.46 10.91
CA PHE A 219 2.55 -5.02 11.10
C PHE A 219 2.54 -6.38 11.84
N PRO A 220 3.46 -7.34 11.59
CA PRO A 220 3.48 -8.60 12.33
C PRO A 220 3.65 -8.41 13.84
N GLU A 221 4.50 -7.47 14.27
CA GLU A 221 4.71 -7.13 15.69
C GLU A 221 3.47 -6.46 16.30
N ILE A 222 2.82 -5.56 15.54
CA ILE A 222 1.56 -4.93 15.94
C ILE A 222 0.44 -5.97 16.06
N GLU A 223 0.33 -6.92 15.13
CA GLU A 223 -0.70 -7.96 15.18
C GLU A 223 -0.42 -8.94 16.33
N LEU A 224 0.84 -9.25 16.61
CA LEU A 224 1.23 -10.04 17.78
C LEU A 224 0.82 -9.33 19.08
N LEU A 225 1.14 -8.03 19.22
CA LEU A 225 0.70 -7.21 20.35
C LEU A 225 -0.83 -7.22 20.47
N ALA A 226 -1.52 -7.02 19.35
CA ALA A 226 -2.98 -7.03 19.32
C ALA A 226 -3.55 -8.37 19.80
N ARG A 227 -2.84 -9.50 19.63
CA ARG A 227 -3.26 -10.82 20.13
C ARG A 227 -2.95 -11.04 21.61
N SER A 228 -1.93 -10.39 22.15
CA SER A 228 -1.53 -10.50 23.55
C SER A 228 -2.61 -9.98 24.50
N SER A 229 -2.78 -10.65 25.64
CA SER A 229 -3.62 -10.18 26.75
C SER A 229 -2.80 -9.26 27.65
N ARG A 230 -3.38 -8.15 28.12
CA ARG A 230 -2.75 -7.24 29.09
C ARG A 230 -2.51 -7.89 30.47
N ASN A 231 -3.17 -9.02 30.75
CA ASN A 231 -3.26 -9.65 32.08
C ASN A 231 -2.46 -10.97 32.21
N THR A 232 -1.41 -11.22 31.43
CA THR A 232 -0.54 -12.37 31.71
C THR A 232 0.33 -12.10 32.94
N GLU A 233 -0.16 -12.53 34.12
CA GLU A 233 0.43 -12.41 35.48
C GLU A 233 1.82 -13.05 35.69
N GLY A 234 2.58 -13.30 34.62
CA GLY A 234 3.96 -13.80 34.68
C GLY A 234 4.86 -13.28 33.55
N ALA A 235 4.30 -12.55 32.58
CA ALA A 235 5.11 -11.80 31.63
C ALA A 235 5.57 -10.55 32.37
N SER A 236 6.80 -10.60 32.87
CA SER A 236 7.53 -9.50 33.50
C SER A 236 7.01 -8.15 33.03
N LYS A 237 6.69 -7.27 33.99
CA LYS A 237 6.57 -5.82 33.84
C LYS A 237 7.83 -5.26 33.14
N LYS A 238 7.97 -5.53 31.85
CA LYS A 238 8.76 -4.75 30.93
C LYS A 238 7.72 -3.83 30.31
N PRO A 239 7.54 -2.62 30.84
CA PRO A 239 6.89 -1.60 30.05
C PRO A 239 7.64 -1.60 28.72
N LEU A 240 6.92 -1.74 27.61
CA LEU A 240 6.78 -0.65 26.63
C LEU A 240 8.02 0.28 26.41
N HIS A 241 9.24 -0.23 26.56
CA HIS A 241 10.50 0.52 26.51
C HIS A 241 11.24 0.34 25.18
N THR A 242 10.54 -0.11 24.16
CA THR A 242 11.04 -0.05 22.81
C THR A 242 9.98 0.62 21.96
N LYS A 243 10.02 1.96 21.91
CA LYS A 243 9.55 2.72 20.73
C LYS A 243 10.03 2.05 19.42
N HIS A 244 11.19 1.36 19.50
CA HIS A 244 11.80 0.54 18.45
C HIS A 244 11.11 -0.81 18.15
N ALA A 245 10.30 -1.41 19.03
CA ALA A 245 9.75 -2.76 18.82
C ALA A 245 8.55 -2.82 17.86
N TYR A 246 8.05 -1.66 17.41
CA TYR A 246 6.99 -1.58 16.40
C TYR A 246 7.42 -0.74 15.19
N HIS A 247 8.65 -0.22 15.22
CA HIS A 247 9.22 0.71 14.24
C HIS A 247 8.43 2.03 14.06
N LEU A 248 7.57 2.41 15.03
CA LEU A 248 6.72 3.62 15.01
C LEU A 248 7.52 4.92 15.25
N GLU A 249 8.53 5.18 14.41
CA GLU A 249 9.43 6.33 14.57
C GLU A 249 8.77 7.66 14.23
N ASN A 250 7.72 7.64 13.40
CA ASN A 250 6.98 8.83 12.98
C ASN A 250 5.46 8.65 13.16
N PRO A 251 4.93 8.85 14.38
CA PRO A 251 3.51 8.63 14.67
C PRO A 251 2.58 9.53 13.82
N ARG A 252 3.06 10.71 13.40
CA ARG A 252 2.27 11.62 12.57
C ARG A 252 2.07 11.06 11.17
N GLN A 253 3.16 10.62 10.53
CA GLN A 253 3.10 9.98 9.22
C GLN A 253 2.29 8.68 9.25
N THR A 254 2.39 7.90 10.34
CA THR A 254 1.56 6.70 10.53
C THR A 254 0.07 7.02 10.47
N TYR A 255 -0.40 8.00 11.26
CA TYR A 255 -1.81 8.39 11.22
C TYR A 255 -2.24 8.97 9.88
N PHE A 256 -1.37 9.75 9.26
CA PHE A 256 -1.61 10.31 7.93
C PHE A 256 -1.84 9.20 6.90
N HIS A 257 -0.92 8.24 6.76
CA HIS A 257 -1.06 7.15 5.79
C HIS A 257 -2.26 6.25 6.09
N CYS A 258 -2.55 5.94 7.36
CA CYS A 258 -3.77 5.22 7.74
C CYS A 258 -5.05 5.99 7.34
N GLY A 259 -5.08 7.31 7.55
CA GLY A 259 -6.19 8.15 7.14
C GLY A 259 -6.36 8.20 5.62
N GLN A 260 -5.27 8.32 4.86
CA GLN A 260 -5.33 8.34 3.41
C GLN A 260 -5.84 7.02 2.81
N VAL A 261 -5.51 5.86 3.41
CA VAL A 261 -6.13 4.58 3.04
C VAL A 261 -7.66 4.65 3.18
N LEU A 262 -8.17 5.15 4.32
CA LEU A 262 -9.60 5.30 4.54
C LEU A 262 -10.24 6.26 3.52
N ARG A 263 -9.59 7.39 3.24
CA ARG A 263 -10.06 8.37 2.25
C ARG A 263 -10.25 7.74 0.88
N HIS A 264 -9.26 6.99 0.40
CA HIS A 264 -9.34 6.33 -0.89
C HIS A 264 -10.38 5.21 -0.91
N ILE A 265 -10.56 4.45 0.16
CA ILE A 265 -11.64 3.45 0.25
C ILE A 265 -13.02 4.12 0.19
N ARG A 266 -13.20 5.29 0.85
CA ARG A 266 -14.44 6.06 0.77
C ARG A 266 -14.74 6.59 -0.63
N SER A 267 -13.70 6.98 -1.40
CA SER A 267 -13.89 7.45 -2.77
C SER A 267 -14.34 6.36 -3.74
N VAL A 268 -14.24 5.08 -3.35
CA VAL A 268 -14.66 3.95 -4.18
C VAL A 268 -16.06 3.48 -3.76
N PRO A 269 -17.04 3.44 -4.68
CA PRO A 269 -18.38 2.91 -4.41
C PRO A 269 -18.33 1.49 -3.84
N GLU A 270 -19.20 1.16 -2.89
CA GLU A 270 -19.13 -0.11 -2.14
C GLU A 270 -19.08 -1.35 -3.04
N ARG A 271 -19.88 -1.37 -4.11
CA ARG A 271 -19.95 -2.45 -5.12
C ARG A 271 -18.65 -2.65 -5.91
N ALA A 272 -17.85 -1.59 -6.02
CA ALA A 272 -16.63 -1.56 -6.81
C ALA A 272 -15.37 -1.68 -5.94
N ARG A 273 -15.48 -1.76 -4.61
CA ARG A 273 -14.31 -1.85 -3.74
C ARG A 273 -13.50 -3.12 -4.05
N PRO A 274 -12.15 -3.03 -4.03
CA PRO A 274 -11.30 -4.21 -4.25
C PRO A 274 -11.62 -5.32 -3.24
N PRO A 275 -11.61 -6.61 -3.61
CA PRO A 275 -12.03 -7.69 -2.72
C PRO A 275 -11.26 -7.75 -1.38
N TRP A 276 -10.03 -7.24 -1.36
CA TRP A 276 -9.16 -7.16 -0.19
C TRP A 276 -9.38 -5.91 0.68
N TRP A 277 -10.30 -4.99 0.34
CA TRP A 277 -10.46 -3.69 1.02
C TRP A 277 -10.66 -3.82 2.53
N ALA A 278 -11.40 -4.83 2.99
CA ALA A 278 -11.62 -5.07 4.41
C ALA A 278 -10.33 -5.46 5.14
N GLY A 279 -9.41 -6.14 4.45
CA GLY A 279 -8.07 -6.44 4.95
C GLY A 279 -7.21 -5.16 5.09
N ALA A 280 -7.34 -4.21 4.16
CA ALA A 280 -6.71 -2.90 4.30
C ALA A 280 -7.23 -2.15 5.53
N VAL A 281 -8.56 -2.12 5.73
CA VAL A 281 -9.19 -1.50 6.91
C VAL A 281 -8.73 -2.18 8.21
N TYR A 282 -8.68 -3.51 8.26
CA TYR A 282 -8.15 -4.25 9.40
C TYR A 282 -6.72 -3.81 9.73
N ARG A 283 -5.87 -3.73 8.70
CA ARG A 283 -4.46 -3.38 8.87
C ARG A 283 -4.30 -1.98 9.45
N VAL A 284 -4.95 -0.99 8.84
CA VAL A 284 -4.85 0.41 9.31
C VAL A 284 -5.53 0.60 10.67
N ALA A 285 -6.56 -0.19 11.02
CA ALA A 285 -7.17 -0.16 12.34
C ALA A 285 -6.17 -0.54 13.43
N LEU A 286 -5.45 -1.65 13.24
CA LEU A 286 -4.44 -2.14 14.18
C LEU A 286 -3.26 -1.18 14.28
N ILE A 287 -2.79 -0.65 13.14
CA ILE A 287 -1.68 0.30 13.13
C ILE A 287 -2.07 1.60 13.86
N THR A 288 -3.25 2.15 13.57
CA THR A 288 -3.77 3.35 14.25
C THR A 288 -3.91 3.10 15.75
N TRP A 289 -4.49 1.95 16.13
CA TRP A 289 -4.66 1.56 17.52
C TRP A 289 -3.33 1.46 18.28
N ALA A 290 -2.33 0.79 17.71
CA ALA A 290 -1.01 0.64 18.32
C ALA A 290 -0.30 2.00 18.45
N ASN A 291 -0.39 2.83 17.41
CA ASN A 291 0.14 4.19 17.43
C ASN A 291 -0.53 5.05 18.52
N GLY A 292 -1.84 4.86 18.75
CA GLY A 292 -2.61 5.48 19.82
C GLY A 292 -2.10 5.14 21.21
N ILE A 293 -1.83 3.86 21.46
CA ILE A 293 -1.24 3.40 22.74
C ILE A 293 0.12 4.05 22.97
N VAL A 294 1.02 3.98 21.98
CA VAL A 294 2.38 4.57 22.08
C VAL A 294 2.32 6.09 22.33
N CYS A 295 1.38 6.79 21.71
CA CYS A 295 1.18 8.22 21.92
C CYS A 295 0.56 8.56 23.28
N ALA A 296 -0.27 7.69 23.85
CA ALA A 296 -0.89 7.88 25.15
C ALA A 296 0.08 7.62 26.32
N ASP A 297 1.03 6.70 26.15
CA ASP A 297 2.03 6.35 27.17
C ASP A 297 3.23 7.31 27.24
N GLY A 298 3.33 8.29 26.34
CA GLY A 298 4.36 9.34 26.35
C GLY A 298 3.99 10.56 27.21
N ASP A 299 5.01 11.32 27.63
CA ASP A 299 4.92 12.56 28.46
C ASP A 299 4.02 13.68 27.87
N GLY A 300 3.53 13.51 26.64
CA GLY A 300 2.58 14.40 25.96
C GLY A 300 1.13 14.27 26.42
N ALA A 301 0.80 13.35 27.33
CA ALA A 301 -0.55 13.18 27.87
C ALA A 301 -1.05 14.40 28.69
N GLN A 302 -0.13 15.20 29.26
CA GLN A 302 -0.52 16.34 30.12
C GLN A 302 -1.00 17.59 29.34
N ASN A 303 -0.65 17.75 28.07
CA ASN A 303 -0.97 18.96 27.28
C ASN A 303 -2.21 18.85 26.37
N ARG A 304 -2.93 17.71 26.38
CA ARG A 304 -3.98 17.40 25.40
C ARG A 304 -5.42 17.47 25.92
N ARG A 305 -5.62 17.93 27.15
CA ARG A 305 -6.93 17.88 27.84
C ARG A 305 -7.99 18.88 27.37
N ASN A 306 -7.72 19.75 26.40
CA ASN A 306 -8.69 20.70 25.85
C ASN A 306 -8.86 20.55 24.34
N VAL A 307 -9.59 19.51 23.92
CA VAL A 307 -9.95 19.28 22.50
C VAL A 307 -10.91 20.36 21.98
N ASP A 308 -11.72 20.97 22.84
CA ASP A 308 -12.76 21.93 22.44
C ASP A 308 -12.25 23.30 21.99
N THR A 309 -10.97 23.63 22.21
CA THR A 309 -10.36 24.90 21.75
C THR A 309 -9.24 24.73 20.72
N GLN A 310 -8.87 23.49 20.38
CA GLN A 310 -7.77 23.21 19.45
C GLN A 310 -8.26 22.96 18.03
N THR A 311 -7.56 23.54 17.05
CA THR A 311 -7.80 23.28 15.63
C THR A 311 -7.58 21.80 15.33
N THR A 312 -8.62 21.11 14.84
CA THR A 312 -8.57 19.69 14.48
C THR A 312 -8.35 19.49 12.99
N VAL A 313 -7.64 18.44 12.58
CA VAL A 313 -7.47 18.04 11.17
C VAL A 313 -8.01 16.63 10.93
N ALA A 314 -8.93 16.49 9.97
CA ALA A 314 -9.50 15.20 9.56
C ALA A 314 -8.61 14.51 8.51
N LEU A 315 -7.76 13.60 8.98
CA LEU A 315 -6.72 12.95 8.16
C LEU A 315 -7.26 11.98 7.09
N ASP A 316 -8.52 11.59 7.21
CA ASP A 316 -9.21 10.59 6.40
C ASP A 316 -10.27 11.17 5.45
N ILE A 317 -10.35 12.50 5.37
CA ILE A 317 -11.18 13.26 4.42
C ILE A 317 -10.31 14.11 3.50
N LEU A 318 -9.32 14.82 4.06
CA LEU A 318 -8.55 15.81 3.33
C LEU A 318 -7.49 15.16 2.44
N THR A 319 -7.23 15.79 1.29
CA THR A 319 -6.14 15.39 0.38
C THR A 319 -4.77 15.73 1.00
N PRO A 320 -3.69 15.04 0.57
CA PRO A 320 -2.36 15.29 1.11
C PRO A 320 -1.85 16.72 0.94
N ASP A 321 -2.23 17.39 -0.15
CA ASP A 321 -1.81 18.76 -0.46
C ASP A 321 -2.64 19.83 0.29
N HIS A 322 -3.66 19.43 1.07
CA HIS A 322 -4.47 20.39 1.84
C HIS A 322 -3.63 21.05 2.94
N ALA A 323 -3.73 22.38 3.09
CA ALA A 323 -2.90 23.17 4.01
C ALA A 323 -2.87 22.59 5.44
N SER A 324 -4.01 22.21 6.01
CA SER A 324 -4.08 21.62 7.36
C SER A 324 -3.35 20.27 7.50
N ILE A 325 -3.27 19.47 6.42
CA ILE A 325 -2.49 18.22 6.41
C ILE A 325 -0.99 18.54 6.39
N VAL A 326 -0.58 19.48 5.55
CA VAL A 326 0.81 19.96 5.47
C VAL A 326 1.26 20.53 6.82
N SER A 327 0.46 21.43 7.42
CA SER A 327 0.67 21.96 8.77
C SER A 327 0.85 20.85 9.81
N TYR A 328 -0.03 19.85 9.80
CA TYR A 328 0.06 18.72 10.71
C TYR A 328 1.36 17.91 10.55
N LEU A 329 1.76 17.64 9.31
CA LEU A 329 3.01 16.91 9.01
C LEU A 329 4.25 17.73 9.38
N ASN A 330 4.18 19.06 9.30
CA ASN A 330 5.24 20.00 9.68
C ASN A 330 5.33 20.27 11.20
N ASN A 331 4.70 19.43 12.03
CA ASN A 331 4.68 19.54 13.49
C ASN A 331 3.95 20.77 14.07
N GLU A 332 3.08 21.42 13.30
CA GLU A 332 2.24 22.49 13.85
C GLU A 332 1.22 21.94 14.87
N SER A 333 0.72 22.81 15.76
CA SER A 333 -0.16 22.47 16.88
C SER A 333 -1.60 22.21 16.42
N VAL A 334 -1.80 21.11 15.69
CA VAL A 334 -3.10 20.67 15.17
C VAL A 334 -3.40 19.27 15.69
N VAL A 335 -4.64 19.06 16.17
CA VAL A 335 -5.07 17.76 16.72
C VAL A 335 -5.55 16.84 15.59
N PRO A 336 -4.89 15.69 15.35
CA PRO A 336 -5.34 14.77 14.32
C PRO A 336 -6.58 14.00 14.78
N VAL A 337 -7.57 13.91 13.89
CA VAL A 337 -8.80 13.14 14.09
C VAL A 337 -9.13 12.34 12.84
N TYR A 338 -9.93 11.30 13.01
CA TYR A 338 -10.67 10.69 11.90
C TYR A 338 -12.13 11.12 11.93
N ALA A 339 -12.75 11.20 10.76
CA ALA A 339 -14.15 11.57 10.64
C ALA A 339 -15.04 10.32 10.59
N GLY A 340 -15.96 10.21 11.53
CA GLY A 340 -17.04 9.24 11.52
C GLY A 340 -17.98 9.45 10.33
N LEU A 341 -18.74 8.41 9.98
CA LEU A 341 -19.71 8.47 8.88
C LEU A 341 -20.84 9.50 9.13
N ASN A 342 -21.09 9.82 10.39
CA ASN A 342 -22.04 10.84 10.84
C ASN A 342 -21.40 12.24 11.03
N GLY A 343 -20.15 12.43 10.60
CA GLY A 343 -19.40 13.67 10.82
C GLY A 343 -18.81 13.82 12.23
N ALA A 344 -18.97 12.84 13.12
CA ALA A 344 -18.34 12.87 14.43
C ALA A 344 -16.81 12.82 14.31
N LYS A 345 -16.10 13.60 15.12
CA LYS A 345 -14.64 13.54 15.17
C LYS A 345 -14.22 12.42 16.13
N VAL A 346 -13.37 11.52 15.64
CA VAL A 346 -12.80 10.41 16.41
C VAL A 346 -11.37 10.77 16.81
N PRO A 347 -11.13 11.02 18.11
CA PRO A 347 -9.79 11.28 18.62
C PRO A 347 -8.89 10.05 18.44
N LEU A 348 -7.62 10.29 18.10
CA LEU A 348 -6.64 9.21 17.87
C LEU A 348 -5.87 8.80 19.15
N ASP A 349 -6.22 9.36 20.30
CA ASP A 349 -5.70 8.99 21.62
C ASP A 349 -6.60 7.98 22.36
N ASN A 350 -7.83 7.77 21.89
CA ASN A 350 -8.75 6.76 22.42
C ASN A 350 -8.62 5.43 21.65
N SER A 351 -7.81 4.51 22.17
CA SER A 351 -7.53 3.21 21.55
C SER A 351 -8.79 2.35 21.32
N VAL A 352 -9.75 2.33 22.26
CA VAL A 352 -11.03 1.61 22.10
C VAL A 352 -11.93 2.32 21.08
N GLY A 353 -12.00 3.65 21.15
CA GLY A 353 -12.75 4.48 20.19
C GLY A 353 -12.27 4.30 18.76
N ILE A 354 -10.95 4.18 18.55
CA ILE A 354 -10.36 3.83 17.26
C ILE A 354 -10.93 2.50 16.74
N LEU A 355 -10.88 1.43 17.53
CA LEU A 355 -11.37 0.11 17.11
C LEU A 355 -12.87 0.12 16.79
N GLN A 356 -13.67 0.86 17.57
CA GLN A 356 -15.11 1.04 17.32
C GLN A 356 -15.35 1.81 16.02
N HIS A 357 -14.59 2.87 15.76
CA HIS A 357 -14.66 3.63 14.51
C HIS A 357 -14.41 2.74 13.29
N PHE A 358 -13.35 1.94 13.29
CA PHE A 358 -13.05 1.02 12.19
C PHE A 358 -14.10 -0.10 12.06
N THR A 359 -14.69 -0.55 13.17
CA THR A 359 -15.81 -1.51 13.15
C THR A 359 -17.06 -0.91 12.49
N HIS A 360 -17.33 0.37 12.73
CA HIS A 360 -18.42 1.11 12.10
C HIS A 360 -18.12 1.40 10.62
N PHE A 361 -16.87 1.72 10.26
CA PHE A 361 -16.44 1.90 8.88
C PHE A 361 -16.69 0.65 8.01
N LEU A 362 -16.58 -0.54 8.60
CA LEU A 362 -16.88 -1.82 7.93
C LEU A 362 -18.38 -2.11 7.79
N HIS A 363 -19.23 -1.32 8.42
CA HIS A 363 -20.68 -1.43 8.26
C HIS A 363 -21.06 -0.92 6.87
N THR A 364 -21.38 -1.86 5.99
CA THR A 364 -21.71 -1.63 4.57
C THR A 364 -23.00 -2.37 4.26
N ASP A 365 -23.71 -1.92 3.22
CA ASP A 365 -24.94 -2.58 2.76
C ASP A 365 -24.61 -3.96 2.16
N ILE A 366 -23.41 -4.09 1.58
CA ILE A 366 -22.93 -5.31 0.92
C ILE A 366 -21.98 -6.07 1.84
N LYS A 367 -22.56 -6.98 2.62
CA LYS A 367 -21.81 -7.80 3.57
C LYS A 367 -21.24 -9.05 2.89
N THR A 368 -19.92 -9.13 2.83
CA THR A 368 -19.20 -10.36 2.47
C THR A 368 -18.81 -11.12 3.73
N LYS A 369 -18.54 -12.43 3.62
CA LYS A 369 -18.01 -13.21 4.76
C LYS A 369 -16.72 -12.62 5.30
N PHE A 370 -15.87 -12.08 4.42
CA PHE A 370 -14.61 -11.46 4.79
C PHE A 370 -14.81 -10.16 5.58
N THR A 371 -15.67 -9.25 5.11
CA THR A 371 -15.97 -7.99 5.84
C THR A 371 -16.58 -8.26 7.21
N CYS A 372 -17.52 -9.20 7.31
CA CYS A 372 -18.08 -9.62 8.59
C CYS A 372 -17.04 -10.26 9.52
N GLY A 373 -16.13 -11.08 8.99
CA GLY A 373 -15.05 -11.70 9.76
C GLY A 373 -14.11 -10.65 10.36
N VAL A 374 -13.68 -9.68 9.55
CA VAL A 374 -12.84 -8.56 10.01
C VAL A 374 -13.57 -7.73 11.07
N GLN A 375 -14.83 -7.38 10.83
CA GLN A 375 -15.63 -6.59 11.77
C GLN A 375 -15.74 -7.27 13.13
N ARG A 376 -16.01 -8.59 13.15
CA ARG A 376 -16.03 -9.37 14.39
C ARG A 376 -14.67 -9.40 15.09
N LYS A 377 -13.57 -9.54 14.33
CA LYS A 377 -12.21 -9.53 14.89
C LYS A 377 -11.89 -8.22 15.60
N LEU A 378 -12.22 -7.08 14.99
CA LEU A 378 -12.04 -5.75 15.60
C LEU A 378 -12.94 -5.54 16.82
N LEU A 379 -14.21 -5.97 16.77
CA LEU A 379 -15.13 -5.86 17.90
C LEU A 379 -14.69 -6.70 19.11
N THR A 380 -14.26 -7.95 18.87
CA THR A 380 -13.69 -8.82 19.90
C THR A 380 -12.44 -8.21 20.52
N MET A 381 -11.59 -7.60 19.69
CA MET A 381 -10.41 -6.88 20.17
C MET A 381 -10.82 -5.68 21.04
N ALA A 382 -11.77 -4.84 20.60
CA ALA A 382 -12.24 -3.70 21.37
C ALA A 382 -12.70 -4.10 22.78
N ARG A 383 -13.53 -5.16 22.90
CA ARG A 383 -14.00 -5.67 24.20
C ARG A 383 -12.89 -6.16 25.11
N ARG A 384 -11.90 -6.86 24.55
CA ARG A 384 -10.74 -7.36 25.33
C ARG A 384 -9.90 -6.21 25.89
N TRP A 385 -9.71 -5.16 25.11
CA TRP A 385 -8.92 -3.99 25.52
C TRP A 385 -9.71 -3.01 26.40
N GLU A 386 -11.04 -3.00 26.28
CA GLU A 386 -11.94 -2.30 27.21
C GLU A 386 -11.90 -2.92 28.62
N GLY A 387 -12.02 -4.25 28.73
CA GLY A 387 -11.97 -4.97 30.03
C GLY A 387 -10.60 -4.97 30.74
N GLY A 388 -9.51 -4.62 30.04
CA GLY A 388 -8.18 -4.42 30.63
C GLY A 388 -7.96 -3.00 31.16
N THR A 389 -8.91 -2.09 30.94
CA THR A 389 -8.89 -0.73 31.45
C THR A 389 -9.64 -0.73 32.76
N THR A 390 -8.97 -1.06 33.87
CA THR A 390 -9.52 -0.77 35.21
C THR A 390 -9.71 0.73 35.32
N GLN A 391 -10.92 1.18 35.01
CA GLN A 391 -11.45 2.44 35.51
C GLN A 391 -11.43 2.33 37.03
N ASN A 392 -10.50 3.04 37.68
CA ASN A 392 -10.72 3.52 39.04
C ASN A 392 -11.84 4.56 38.97
N LEU A 393 -13.09 4.10 38.83
CA LEU A 393 -14.25 4.88 39.23
C LEU A 393 -14.60 4.43 40.64
N SER A 394 -14.08 5.17 41.60
CA SER A 394 -14.56 5.14 42.98
C SER A 394 -16.03 5.57 42.97
N PHE A 395 -16.94 4.62 43.06
CA PHE A 395 -18.30 4.90 43.51
C PHE A 395 -18.28 4.92 45.04
N THR A 396 -18.41 6.11 45.60
CA THR A 396 -18.73 6.30 47.01
C THR A 396 -20.21 5.94 47.20
N VAL A 397 -20.49 5.10 48.21
CA VAL A 397 -21.83 4.65 48.62
C VAL A 397 -22.66 5.82 49.14
#